data_AF-K2ESJ1-F1
#
_entry.id   AF-K2ESJ1-F1
#
_cell.length_a   1.000
_cell.length_b   1.000
_cell.length_c   1.000
_cell.angle_alpha   90.00
_cell.angle_beta   90.00
_cell.angle_gamma   90.00
#
_symmetry.space_group_name_H-M   'P 1'
#
loop_
_entity.id
_entity.type
_entity.pdbx_description
1 polymer ?
#
loop_
_entity_poly.entity_id
_entity_poly.type
_entity_poly.pdbx_seq_one_letter_code
_entity_poly.pdbx_strand_id
1 'polypeptide(L)'
;MVVIANLFLFGCAVDPMTKLGLSESEWLGYGSDEQQKLLANYKKIAEKRAGTVRDKKNHDARGFLEIDVLDGKVMMPPFVDWSDYKPVNFTIFRGQCRDIVLQGLIDEKSQTELGVCFYGDTLYLDPSHHDLEKHSGSISIHSSPLWLSGFSYKGISSTGYVRLNNVTIKILQKENAK
;
A
#
# COMPACT_ATOMS: atom_id res chain seq x y z
N MET A 1 -51.80 18.59 11.71
CA MET A 1 -50.48 19.24 11.58
C MET A 1 -49.45 18.13 11.52
N VAL A 2 -49.00 17.76 10.32
CA VAL A 2 -48.06 16.65 10.10
C VAL A 2 -46.66 17.25 10.04
N VAL A 3 -45.83 16.98 11.04
CA VAL A 3 -44.42 17.36 11.07
C VAL A 3 -43.65 16.28 10.32
N ILE A 4 -43.26 16.58 9.08
CA ILE A 4 -42.37 15.71 8.30
C ILE A 4 -40.94 15.99 8.78
N ALA A 5 -40.43 15.12 9.63
CA ALA A 5 -39.02 15.11 10.02
C ALA A 5 -38.20 14.58 8.83
N ASN A 6 -37.54 15.48 8.10
CA ASN A 6 -36.51 15.13 7.13
C ASN A 6 -35.28 14.60 7.89
N LEU A 7 -35.23 13.29 8.11
CA LEU A 7 -34.00 12.58 8.45
C LEU A 7 -33.06 12.65 7.23
N PHE A 8 -32.15 13.62 7.25
CA PHE A 8 -30.95 13.56 6.42
C PHE A 8 -30.07 12.41 6.94
N LEU A 9 -30.26 11.24 6.36
CA LEU A 9 -29.31 10.14 6.45
C LEU A 9 -28.07 10.52 5.63
N PHE A 10 -27.19 11.35 6.19
CA PHE A 10 -25.82 11.45 5.72
C PHE A 10 -25.12 10.13 6.08
N GLY A 11 -25.34 9.12 5.25
CA GLY A 11 -24.47 7.96 5.26
C GLY A 11 -23.05 8.47 5.01
N CYS A 12 -22.10 8.06 5.85
CA CYS A 12 -20.67 8.29 5.64
C CYS A 12 -20.26 7.58 4.35
N ALA A 13 -20.56 8.17 3.19
CA ALA A 13 -20.03 7.74 1.92
C ALA A 13 -18.53 8.01 1.99
N VAL A 14 -17.73 6.95 2.15
CA VAL A 14 -16.27 7.04 2.09
C VAL A 14 -15.92 7.72 0.77
N ASP A 15 -15.35 8.90 0.90
CA ASP A 15 -15.11 9.82 -0.19
C ASP A 15 -14.19 9.18 -1.25
N PRO A 16 -14.50 9.34 -2.55
CA PRO A 16 -13.70 8.78 -3.65
C PRO A 16 -12.21 9.13 -3.55
N MET A 17 -11.83 10.32 -3.08
CA MET A 17 -10.43 10.74 -3.01
C MET A 17 -9.65 9.85 -2.05
N THR A 18 -10.23 9.57 -0.88
CA THR A 18 -9.63 8.68 0.12
C THR A 18 -9.45 7.27 -0.43
N LYS A 19 -10.40 6.74 -1.21
CA LYS A 19 -10.28 5.40 -1.83
C LYS A 19 -9.19 5.33 -2.89
N LEU A 20 -9.06 6.41 -3.67
CA LEU A 20 -8.08 6.52 -4.76
C LEU A 20 -6.67 6.80 -4.25
N GLY A 21 -6.52 7.28 -3.02
CA GLY A 21 -5.22 7.70 -2.50
C GLY A 21 -4.82 9.11 -2.94
N LEU A 22 -5.80 10.00 -3.10
CA LEU A 22 -5.61 11.37 -3.62
C LEU A 22 -6.00 12.39 -2.56
N SER A 23 -5.26 13.50 -2.49
CA SER A 23 -5.67 14.67 -1.75
C SER A 23 -6.82 15.39 -2.46
N GLU A 24 -7.51 16.26 -1.73
CA GLU A 24 -8.58 17.08 -2.31
C GLU A 24 -8.07 17.99 -3.44
N SER A 25 -6.91 18.62 -3.25
CA SER A 25 -6.31 19.48 -4.27
C SER A 25 -5.92 18.70 -5.53
N GLU A 26 -5.42 17.47 -5.40
CA GLU A 26 -5.14 16.60 -6.53
C GLU A 26 -6.43 16.22 -7.26
N TRP A 27 -7.46 15.80 -6.52
CA TRP A 27 -8.74 15.40 -7.10
C TRP A 27 -9.41 16.54 -7.88
N LEU A 28 -9.48 17.73 -7.27
CA LEU A 28 -10.06 18.92 -7.89
C LEU A 28 -9.22 19.46 -9.05
N GLY A 29 -7.92 19.14 -9.10
CA GLY A 29 -7.03 19.48 -10.21
C GLY A 29 -7.32 18.69 -11.49
N TYR A 30 -8.03 17.55 -11.40
CA TYR A 30 -8.42 16.75 -12.56
C TYR A 30 -9.74 17.24 -13.18
N GLY A 31 -9.80 17.24 -14.51
CA GLY A 31 -11.07 17.41 -15.24
C GLY A 31 -12.01 16.22 -15.06
N SER A 32 -13.30 16.42 -15.33
CA SER A 32 -14.34 15.39 -15.11
C SER A 32 -14.05 14.07 -15.83
N ASP A 33 -13.57 14.11 -17.07
CA ASP A 33 -13.24 12.91 -17.84
C ASP A 33 -12.10 12.10 -17.21
N GLU A 34 -11.08 12.79 -16.69
CA GLU A 34 -9.95 12.13 -16.02
C GLU A 34 -10.39 11.58 -14.66
N GLN A 35 -11.21 12.29 -13.89
CA GLN A 35 -11.80 11.78 -12.66
C GLN A 35 -12.60 10.48 -12.90
N GLN A 36 -13.41 10.43 -13.96
CA GLN A 36 -14.14 9.21 -14.33
C GLN A 36 -13.19 8.07 -14.71
N LYS A 37 -12.12 8.37 -15.45
CA LYS A 37 -11.10 7.38 -15.82
C LYS A 37 -10.36 6.83 -14.60
N LEU A 38 -9.99 7.68 -13.64
CA LEU A 38 -9.36 7.26 -12.38
C LEU A 38 -10.28 6.32 -11.58
N LEU A 39 -11.58 6.66 -11.48
CA LEU A 39 -12.58 5.79 -10.84
C LEU A 39 -12.78 4.47 -11.59
N ALA A 40 -12.74 4.48 -12.92
CA ALA A 40 -12.83 3.26 -13.72
C ALA A 40 -11.60 2.37 -13.55
N ASN A 41 -10.40 2.96 -13.50
CA ASN A 41 -9.16 2.24 -13.22
C ASN A 41 -9.17 1.63 -11.82
N TYR A 42 -9.66 2.37 -10.82
CA TYR A 42 -9.82 1.86 -9.47
C TYR A 42 -10.68 0.59 -9.43
N LYS A 43 -11.83 0.60 -10.12
CA LYS A 43 -12.68 -0.60 -10.22
C LYS A 43 -11.93 -1.77 -10.87
N LYS A 44 -11.24 -1.54 -11.99
CA LYS A 44 -10.45 -2.58 -12.68
C LYS A 44 -9.35 -3.15 -11.77
N ILE A 45 -8.65 -2.30 -11.02
CA ILE A 45 -7.60 -2.73 -10.09
C ILE A 45 -8.21 -3.55 -8.94
N ALA A 46 -9.32 -3.07 -8.36
CA ALA A 46 -10.03 -3.78 -7.29
C ALA A 46 -10.50 -5.18 -7.74
N GLU A 47 -11.05 -5.31 -8.94
CA GLU A 47 -11.45 -6.60 -9.53
C GLU A 47 -10.26 -7.54 -9.73
N LYS A 48 -9.13 -7.03 -10.26
CA LYS A 48 -7.89 -7.80 -10.39
C LYS A 48 -7.36 -8.28 -9.03
N ARG A 49 -7.40 -7.42 -8.00
CA ARG A 49 -6.96 -7.78 -6.65
C ARG A 49 -7.87 -8.81 -5.99
N ALA A 50 -9.19 -8.70 -6.18
CA ALA A 50 -10.14 -9.70 -5.68
C ALA A 50 -9.87 -11.11 -6.24
N GLY A 51 -9.35 -11.21 -7.47
CA GLY A 51 -8.90 -12.49 -8.05
C GLY A 51 -7.54 -12.98 -7.56
N THR A 52 -6.73 -12.10 -6.95
CA THR A 52 -5.33 -12.38 -6.56
C THR A 52 -5.17 -12.60 -5.05
N VAL A 53 -6.05 -12.02 -4.22
CA VAL A 53 -5.84 -11.92 -2.76
C VAL A 53 -6.92 -12.68 -1.98
N ARG A 54 -6.55 -13.90 -1.56
CA ARG A 54 -6.76 -14.52 -0.24
C ARG A 54 -6.57 -16.03 -0.41
N ASP A 55 -5.50 -16.58 0.18
CA ASP A 55 -5.37 -18.02 0.45
C ASP A 55 -5.20 -19.00 -0.73
N LYS A 56 -4.50 -18.62 -1.81
CA LYS A 56 -3.86 -19.70 -2.60
C LYS A 56 -2.71 -20.28 -1.78
N LYS A 57 -3.04 -21.32 -1.00
CA LYS A 57 -2.15 -22.19 -0.19
C LYS A 57 -0.92 -22.77 -0.90
N ASN A 58 -0.71 -22.47 -2.18
CA ASN A 58 0.53 -22.81 -2.90
C ASN A 58 1.59 -21.73 -2.63
N HIS A 59 1.87 -21.47 -1.35
CA HIS A 59 3.08 -20.77 -0.96
C HIS A 59 4.24 -21.73 -1.25
N ASP A 60 5.18 -21.29 -2.09
CA ASP A 60 6.45 -21.98 -2.18
C ASP A 60 7.19 -21.75 -0.86
N ALA A 61 6.99 -22.68 0.08
CA ALA A 61 7.60 -22.62 1.39
C ALA A 61 9.13 -22.72 1.33
N ARG A 62 9.75 -22.87 0.16
CA ARG A 62 11.21 -22.99 0.03
C ARG A 62 11.96 -21.68 0.31
N GLY A 63 11.28 -20.53 0.37
CA GLY A 63 11.94 -19.27 0.76
C GLY A 63 10.98 -18.14 1.12
N PHE A 64 11.40 -17.30 2.06
CA PHE A 64 10.68 -16.10 2.50
C PHE A 64 11.64 -14.92 2.70
N LEU A 65 11.06 -13.73 2.72
CA LEU A 65 11.77 -12.50 3.07
C LEU A 65 11.32 -12.05 4.45
N GLU A 66 12.29 -11.73 5.31
CA GLU A 66 12.12 -10.88 6.47
C GLU A 66 12.38 -9.43 6.03
N ILE A 67 11.41 -8.56 6.24
CA ILE A 67 11.45 -7.17 5.83
C ILE A 67 11.35 -6.29 7.08
N ASP A 68 12.29 -5.36 7.24
CA ASP A 68 12.17 -4.25 8.17
C ASP A 68 11.96 -2.95 7.39
N VAL A 69 10.91 -2.20 7.74
CA VAL A 69 10.68 -0.84 7.26
C VAL A 69 10.97 0.09 8.44
N LEU A 70 12.14 0.75 8.39
CA LEU A 70 12.81 1.26 9.60
C LEU A 70 12.55 2.74 9.89
N ASP A 71 12.84 3.61 8.93
CA ASP A 71 12.79 5.06 9.10
C ASP A 71 12.33 5.73 7.80
N GLY A 72 12.08 7.03 7.86
CA GLY A 72 11.58 7.86 6.77
C GLY A 72 10.26 8.53 7.14
N LYS A 73 9.51 8.97 6.11
CA LYS A 73 8.20 9.58 6.30
C LYS A 73 7.14 8.92 5.45
N VAL A 74 5.90 9.00 5.90
CA VAL A 74 4.72 8.48 5.21
C VAL A 74 3.62 9.51 5.17
N MET A 75 2.84 9.51 4.10
CA MET A 75 1.67 10.38 3.97
C MET A 75 0.41 9.51 3.90
N MET A 76 -0.23 9.33 5.05
CA MET A 76 -1.44 8.51 5.18
C MET A 76 -2.68 9.31 4.77
N PRO A 77 -3.78 8.65 4.35
CA PRO A 77 -5.06 9.33 4.19
C PRO A 77 -5.44 10.10 5.47
N PRO A 78 -5.98 11.33 5.39
CA PRO A 78 -6.47 12.04 4.19
C PRO A 78 -5.39 12.84 3.41
N PHE A 79 -4.13 12.44 3.47
CA PHE A 79 -3.01 12.96 2.66
C PHE A 79 -2.70 14.44 2.89
N VAL A 80 -2.73 14.85 4.17
CA VAL A 80 -2.51 16.24 4.57
C VAL A 80 -1.03 16.57 4.69
N ASP A 81 -0.26 15.72 5.38
CA ASP A 81 1.15 16.00 5.65
C ASP A 81 1.97 14.70 5.80
N TRP A 82 3.29 14.86 5.68
CA TRP A 82 4.28 13.83 5.92
C TRP A 82 4.48 13.63 7.42
N SER A 83 4.31 12.39 7.87
CA SER A 83 4.42 12.01 9.28
C SER A 83 5.44 10.90 9.48
N ASP A 84 6.03 10.88 10.68
CA ASP A 84 6.86 9.77 11.12
C ASP A 84 5.97 8.60 11.55
N TYR A 85 6.49 7.38 11.42
CA TYR A 85 5.78 6.15 11.72
C TYR A 85 6.63 5.21 12.57
N LYS A 86 5.99 4.27 13.26
CA LYS A 86 6.69 3.24 14.02
C LYS A 86 7.33 2.23 13.05
N PRO A 87 8.60 1.84 13.26
CA PRO A 87 9.24 0.79 12.46
C PRO A 87 8.40 -0.49 12.47
N VAL A 88 8.30 -1.16 11.32
CA VAL A 88 7.54 -2.41 11.20
C VAL A 88 8.42 -3.52 10.63
N ASN A 89 8.31 -4.71 11.23
CA ASN A 89 8.91 -5.94 10.75
C ASN A 89 7.81 -6.90 10.31
N PHE A 90 8.02 -7.58 9.19
CA PHE A 90 7.11 -8.64 8.75
C PHE A 90 7.82 -9.66 7.86
N THR A 91 7.18 -10.82 7.72
CA THR A 91 7.58 -11.86 6.78
C THR A 91 6.61 -11.92 5.60
N ILE A 92 7.17 -12.16 4.41
CA ILE A 92 6.41 -12.42 3.19
C ILE A 92 7.00 -13.61 2.41
N PHE A 93 6.13 -14.53 2.02
CA PHE A 93 6.50 -15.72 1.24
C PHE A 93 6.41 -15.45 -0.25
N ARG A 94 7.17 -16.21 -1.04
CA ARG A 94 7.06 -16.14 -2.50
C ARG A 94 5.62 -16.51 -2.92
N GLY A 95 5.03 -15.67 -3.79
CA GLY A 95 3.66 -15.83 -4.24
C GLY A 95 2.61 -15.11 -3.36
N GLN A 96 3.02 -14.35 -2.35
CA GLN A 96 2.10 -13.71 -1.40
C GLN A 96 1.95 -12.21 -1.69
N CYS A 97 0.71 -11.71 -1.56
CA CYS A 97 0.40 -10.31 -1.25
C CYS A 97 -0.16 -10.24 0.16
N ARG A 98 0.17 -9.18 0.89
CA ARG A 98 -0.46 -8.85 2.17
C ARG A 98 -0.37 -7.35 2.43
N ASP A 99 -1.28 -6.89 3.27
CA ASP A 99 -1.29 -5.54 3.78
C ASP A 99 -0.57 -5.50 5.14
N ILE A 100 0.29 -4.51 5.34
CA ILE A 100 1.07 -4.29 6.55
C ILE A 100 0.63 -2.97 7.17
N VAL A 101 0.31 -2.99 8.46
CA VAL A 101 -0.11 -1.76 9.15
C VAL A 101 1.11 -0.87 9.38
N LEU A 102 1.07 0.35 8.84
CA LEU A 102 1.94 1.44 9.22
C LEU A 102 1.19 2.32 10.22
N GLN A 103 1.75 2.44 11.42
CA GLN A 103 1.17 3.23 12.50
C GLN A 103 2.00 4.51 12.69
N GLY A 104 1.33 5.65 12.84
CA GLY A 104 1.94 6.92 13.18
C GLY A 104 2.72 6.85 14.49
N LEU A 105 3.83 7.59 14.57
CA LEU A 105 4.71 7.55 15.74
C LEU A 105 4.09 8.23 16.98
N ILE A 106 3.39 9.36 16.77
CA ILE A 106 2.82 10.19 17.84
C ILE A 106 1.34 9.84 18.07
N ASP A 107 0.55 9.74 17.01
CA ASP A 107 -0.86 9.39 17.09
C ASP A 107 -1.06 7.95 16.63
N GLU A 108 -1.28 7.06 17.60
CA GLU A 108 -1.51 5.63 17.36
C GLU A 108 -2.81 5.34 16.59
N LYS A 109 -3.75 6.29 16.56
CA LYS A 109 -4.98 6.16 15.76
C LYS A 109 -4.75 6.49 14.29
N SER A 110 -3.68 7.21 13.97
CA SER A 110 -3.23 7.43 12.61
C SER A 110 -2.54 6.17 12.11
N GLN A 111 -3.25 5.36 11.33
CA GLN A 111 -2.72 4.15 10.75
C GLN A 111 -3.23 3.96 9.32
N THR A 112 -2.44 3.28 8.51
CA THR A 112 -2.82 2.88 7.16
C THR A 112 -2.20 1.54 6.80
N GLU A 113 -2.71 0.93 5.75
CA GLU A 113 -2.22 -0.34 5.24
C GLU A 113 -1.27 -0.11 4.04
N LEU A 114 -0.02 -0.55 4.20
CA LEU A 114 0.96 -0.66 3.13
C LEU A 114 0.78 -2.01 2.43
N GLY A 115 0.30 -1.98 1.20
CA GLY A 115 0.26 -3.18 0.37
C GLY A 115 1.67 -3.64 -0.04
N VAL A 116 1.94 -4.94 0.14
CA VAL A 116 3.22 -5.56 -0.21
C VAL A 116 2.96 -6.89 -0.92
N CYS A 117 3.70 -7.14 -2.00
CA CYS A 117 3.59 -8.37 -2.78
C CYS A 117 4.97 -8.90 -3.15
N PHE A 118 5.19 -10.21 -3.06
CA PHE A 118 6.44 -10.85 -3.46
C PHE A 118 6.19 -11.91 -4.53
N TYR A 119 6.46 -11.57 -5.79
CA TYR A 119 6.25 -12.45 -6.95
C TYR A 119 7.44 -12.38 -7.91
N GLY A 120 7.75 -13.50 -8.57
CA GLY A 120 8.80 -13.53 -9.59
C GLY A 120 10.13 -12.97 -9.09
N ASP A 121 10.49 -13.29 -7.84
CA ASP A 121 11.70 -12.82 -7.17
C ASP A 121 11.81 -11.28 -7.06
N THR A 122 10.67 -10.59 -7.11
CA THR A 122 10.58 -9.13 -7.00
C THR A 122 9.63 -8.76 -5.87
N LEU A 123 10.12 -7.92 -4.95
CA LEU A 123 9.32 -7.32 -3.90
C LEU A 123 8.70 -6.02 -4.43
N TYR A 124 7.38 -5.99 -4.44
CA TYR A 124 6.60 -4.82 -4.81
C TYR A 124 6.01 -4.19 -3.55
N LEU A 125 6.12 -2.87 -3.43
CA LEU A 125 5.55 -2.12 -2.30
C LEU A 125 4.70 -0.95 -2.78
N ASP A 126 3.74 -0.59 -1.93
CA ASP A 126 2.87 0.56 -2.06
C ASP A 126 2.22 0.66 -3.45
N PRO A 127 1.29 -0.25 -3.77
CA PRO A 127 0.63 -0.25 -5.06
C PRO A 127 -0.37 0.90 -5.18
N SER A 128 -0.44 1.51 -6.36
CA SER A 128 -1.46 2.52 -6.65
C SER A 128 -2.84 1.90 -6.74
N HIS A 129 -3.84 2.67 -6.33
CA HIS A 129 -5.25 2.31 -6.41
C HIS A 129 -5.89 2.74 -7.73
N HIS A 130 -5.27 3.65 -8.50
CA HIS A 130 -5.88 4.22 -9.70
C HIS A 130 -4.93 4.25 -10.92
N ASP A 131 -3.62 4.16 -10.69
CA ASP A 131 -2.61 4.05 -11.74
C ASP A 131 -2.42 2.57 -12.10
N LEU A 132 -2.80 2.22 -13.34
CA LEU A 132 -2.72 0.85 -13.82
C LEU A 132 -1.26 0.37 -13.92
N GLU A 133 -0.29 1.23 -14.20
CA GLU A 133 1.11 0.79 -14.34
C GLU A 133 1.74 0.48 -12.97
N LYS A 134 1.18 1.05 -11.90
CA LYS A 134 1.65 0.87 -10.51
C LYS A 134 0.75 -0.05 -9.69
N HIS A 135 -0.12 -0.83 -10.35
CA HIS A 135 -1.15 -1.62 -9.66
C HIS A 135 -0.57 -2.73 -8.75
N SER A 136 0.64 -3.20 -9.05
CA SER A 136 1.37 -4.23 -8.29
C SER A 136 2.26 -3.62 -7.20
N GLY A 137 2.73 -2.39 -7.41
CA GLY A 137 3.64 -1.65 -6.54
C GLY A 137 4.16 -0.42 -7.27
N SER A 138 4.30 0.70 -6.57
CA SER A 138 5.03 1.86 -7.10
C SER A 138 6.54 1.78 -6.83
N ILE A 139 6.94 0.89 -5.93
CA ILE A 139 8.33 0.44 -5.73
C ILE A 139 8.44 -1.00 -6.20
N SER A 140 9.53 -1.31 -6.90
CA SER A 140 9.91 -2.67 -7.29
C SER A 140 11.37 -2.91 -6.92
N ILE A 141 11.64 -3.90 -6.07
CA ILE A 141 13.00 -4.30 -5.67
C ILE A 141 13.22 -5.74 -6.13
N HIS A 142 14.06 -5.90 -7.13
CA HIS A 142 14.44 -7.22 -7.64
C HIS A 142 15.38 -7.93 -6.66
N SER A 143 15.27 -9.26 -6.61
CA SER A 143 16.15 -10.11 -5.80
C SER A 143 17.62 -9.80 -6.05
N SER A 144 18.38 -9.75 -4.97
CA SER A 144 19.83 -9.60 -4.99
C SER A 144 20.45 -10.68 -4.11
N PRO A 145 21.61 -11.25 -4.49
CA PRO A 145 22.35 -12.17 -3.62
C PRO A 145 22.66 -11.57 -2.23
N LEU A 146 22.72 -10.24 -2.12
CA LEU A 146 22.92 -9.53 -0.86
C LEU A 146 21.79 -9.78 0.16
N TRP A 147 20.61 -10.20 -0.30
CA TRP A 147 19.50 -10.54 0.60
C TRP A 147 19.82 -11.74 1.48
N LEU A 148 20.68 -12.67 1.04
CA LEU A 148 21.06 -13.86 1.85
C LEU A 148 21.81 -13.48 3.14
N SER A 149 22.57 -12.40 3.10
CA SER A 149 23.27 -11.83 4.27
C SER A 149 22.47 -10.70 4.95
N GLY A 150 21.35 -10.29 4.36
CA GLY A 150 20.63 -9.08 4.73
C GLY A 150 21.23 -7.84 4.08
N PHE A 151 20.36 -6.99 3.51
CA PHE A 151 20.78 -5.74 2.88
C PHE A 151 19.79 -4.61 3.19
N SER A 152 20.29 -3.39 3.35
CA SER A 152 19.49 -2.19 3.62
C SER A 152 19.50 -1.24 2.43
N TYR A 153 18.32 -1.02 1.87
CA TYR A 153 18.05 0.00 0.86
C TYR A 153 17.66 1.29 1.57
N LYS A 154 18.32 2.40 1.25
CA LYS A 154 18.04 3.72 1.85
C LYS A 154 17.50 4.66 0.78
N GLY A 155 16.74 5.66 1.21
CA GLY A 155 16.22 6.68 0.30
C GLY A 155 15.11 6.18 -0.62
N ILE A 156 14.38 5.14 -0.20
CA ILE A 156 13.27 4.59 -0.98
C ILE A 156 12.06 5.50 -0.84
N SER A 157 11.51 5.94 -1.98
CA SER A 157 10.28 6.73 -2.03
C SER A 157 9.27 6.06 -2.94
N SER A 158 7.99 6.25 -2.65
CA SER A 158 6.88 5.65 -3.40
C SER A 158 5.90 6.72 -3.87
N THR A 159 5.10 6.36 -4.87
CA THR A 159 4.01 7.20 -5.40
C THR A 159 2.69 6.42 -5.43
N GLY A 160 2.58 5.42 -4.56
CA GLY A 160 1.42 4.58 -4.44
C GLY A 160 0.38 5.20 -3.51
N TYR A 161 -0.33 4.34 -2.80
CA TYR A 161 -1.41 4.75 -1.91
C TYR A 161 -0.88 5.45 -0.66
N VAL A 162 0.07 4.86 0.06
CA VAL A 162 0.58 5.37 1.35
C VAL A 162 1.68 6.41 1.21
N ARG A 163 2.34 6.49 0.04
CA ARG A 163 3.41 7.46 -0.27
C ARG A 163 4.51 7.48 0.80
N LEU A 164 5.59 6.76 0.51
CA LEU A 164 6.80 6.69 1.30
C LEU A 164 7.77 7.76 0.83
N ASN A 165 8.51 8.36 1.74
CA ASN A 165 9.57 9.32 1.40
C ASN A 165 10.83 9.06 2.22
N ASN A 166 11.93 8.85 1.49
CA ASN A 166 13.27 8.64 2.03
C ASN A 166 13.32 7.51 3.07
N VAL A 167 12.63 6.40 2.77
CA VAL A 167 12.50 5.26 3.67
C VAL A 167 13.70 4.32 3.59
N THR A 168 14.08 3.75 4.74
CA THR A 168 15.02 2.63 4.80
C THR A 168 14.28 1.30 4.89
N ILE A 169 14.53 0.40 3.94
CA ILE A 169 14.00 -0.97 3.89
C ILE A 169 15.16 -1.95 4.02
N LYS A 170 15.12 -2.82 5.03
CA LYS A 170 16.04 -3.95 5.15
C LYS A 170 15.36 -5.22 4.69
N ILE A 171 16.07 -6.00 3.87
CA ILE A 171 15.58 -7.26 3.31
C ILE A 171 16.57 -8.35 3.67
N LEU A 172 16.08 -9.43 4.29
CA LEU A 172 16.83 -10.64 4.56
C LEU A 172 16.06 -11.84 4.00
N GLN A 173 16.68 -12.56 3.08
CA GLN A 173 16.12 -13.78 2.52
C GLN A 173 16.52 -14.97 3.40
N LYS A 174 15.52 -15.77 3.75
CA LYS A 174 15.69 -17.04 4.45
C LYS A 174 15.13 -18.16 3.60
N GLU A 175 15.80 -19.30 3.65
CA GLU A 175 15.29 -20.56 3.11
C GLU A 175 14.78 -21.40 4.27
N ASN A 176 13.63 -22.04 4.10
CA ASN A 176 13.24 -23.06 5.07
C ASN A 176 14.19 -24.24 4.89
N ALA A 177 14.86 -24.64 5.98
CA ALA A 177 15.67 -25.85 5.99
C ALA A 177 14.79 -27.02 5.55
N LYS A 178 15.25 -27.75 4.53
CA LYS A 178 14.62 -28.99 4.08
C LYS A 178 14.75 -30.08 5.14
#